data_AF-A0A037ZEI9-F1
#
_entry.id   AF-A0A037ZEI9-F1
#
_cell.length_a   1.000
_cell.length_b   1.000
_cell.length_c   1.000
_cell.angle_alpha   90.00
_cell.angle_beta   90.00
_cell.angle_gamma   90.00
#
_symmetry.space_group_name_H-M   'P 1'
#
loop_
_entity.id
_entity.type
_entity.pdbx_description
1 polymer ?
#
loop_
_entity_poly.entity_id
_entity_poly.type
_entity_poly.pdbx_seq_one_letter_code
_entity_poly.pdbx_strand_id
1 'polypeptide(L)'
;MALLKQTWAIMIVLSWSSAAIAGSCLPPAPPWMPTNADDVWAYAELLRRDAETYFTEVERYFRCQDLERREIFEQARVASEDYARVLELLDDVRK
;
A
#
# COMPACT_ATOMS: atom_id res chain seq x y z
N MET A 1 -11.61 6.60 43.12
CA MET A 1 -12.53 6.82 41.99
C MET A 1 -11.93 7.65 40.85
N ALA A 2 -11.19 8.73 41.13
CA ALA A 2 -10.54 9.54 40.08
C ALA A 2 -9.43 8.77 39.31
N LEU A 3 -8.63 7.97 40.02
CA LEU A 3 -7.57 7.15 39.42
C LEU A 3 -8.12 6.04 38.49
N LEU A 4 -9.27 5.46 38.83
CA LEU A 4 -9.94 4.45 38.00
C LEU A 4 -10.52 5.05 36.71
N LYS A 5 -10.97 6.31 36.75
CA LYS A 5 -11.43 7.04 35.57
C LYS A 5 -10.27 7.45 34.65
N GLN A 6 -9.12 7.82 35.22
CA GLN A 6 -7.92 8.16 34.45
C GLN A 6 -7.33 6.96 33.73
N THR A 7 -7.27 5.78 34.36
CA THR A 7 -6.78 4.56 33.69
C THR A 7 -7.70 4.14 32.54
N TRP A 8 -9.00 4.34 32.66
CA TRP A 8 -9.96 4.09 31.57
C TRP A 8 -9.77 5.04 30.39
N ALA A 9 -9.56 6.33 30.66
CA ALA A 9 -9.28 7.31 29.60
C ALA A 9 -7.98 6.98 28.84
N ILE A 10 -6.93 6.54 29.55
CA ILE A 10 -5.65 6.15 28.95
C ILE A 10 -5.80 4.89 28.08
N MET A 11 -6.57 3.89 28.53
CA MET A 11 -6.83 2.67 27.75
C MET A 11 -7.62 2.94 26.46
N ILE A 12 -8.57 3.87 26.48
CA ILE A 12 -9.34 4.25 25.28
C ILE A 12 -8.43 4.96 24.26
N VAL A 13 -7.55 5.86 24.71
CA VAL A 13 -6.61 6.57 23.84
C VAL A 13 -5.58 5.62 23.21
N LEU A 14 -5.12 4.60 23.95
CA LEU A 14 -4.20 3.59 23.43
C LEU A 14 -4.86 2.57 22.48
N SER A 15 -6.19 2.41 22.51
CA SER A 15 -6.89 1.52 21.56
C SER A 15 -7.06 2.10 20.16
N TRP A 16 -6.93 3.42 19.99
CA TRP A 16 -7.08 4.09 18.70
C TRP A 16 -5.78 4.20 17.89
N SER A 17 -4.62 3.85 18.45
CA SER A 17 -3.35 3.88 17.70
C SER A 17 -3.17 2.70 16.75
N SER A 18 -4.09 1.74 16.73
CA SER A 18 -4.05 0.58 15.83
C SER A 18 -4.99 0.74 14.64
N ALA A 19 -5.07 1.94 14.06
CA ALA A 19 -5.36 2.04 12.63
C ALA A 19 -4.17 1.42 11.90
N ALA A 20 -4.19 0.09 11.77
CA ALA A 20 -3.26 -0.62 10.92
C ALA A 20 -3.35 0.06 9.55
N ILE A 21 -2.29 0.76 9.15
CA ILE A 21 -2.05 1.01 7.74
C ILE A 21 -1.71 -0.37 7.18
N ALA A 22 -2.73 -1.17 6.92
CA ALA A 22 -2.62 -2.28 6.00
C ALA A 22 -2.19 -1.62 4.70
N GLY A 23 -0.89 -1.73 4.35
CA GLY A 23 -0.41 -1.27 3.06
C GLY A 23 -1.29 -1.92 2.01
N SER A 24 -2.04 -1.10 1.29
CA SER A 24 -3.18 -1.56 0.48
C SER A 24 -2.74 -2.50 -0.65
N CYS A 25 -1.49 -2.36 -1.12
CA CYS A 25 -0.82 -3.33 -1.97
C CYS A 25 0.60 -3.63 -1.44
N LEU A 26 0.84 -4.82 -0.89
CA LEU A 26 2.17 -5.24 -0.43
C LEU A 26 2.89 -6.06 -1.52
N PRO A 27 4.15 -5.74 -1.87
CA PRO A 27 4.90 -6.51 -2.86
C PRO A 27 5.27 -7.90 -2.31
N PRO A 28 5.16 -8.97 -3.12
CA PRO A 28 5.61 -10.30 -2.70
C PRO A 28 7.14 -10.34 -2.58
N ALA A 29 7.63 -11.07 -1.58
CA ALA A 29 9.06 -11.31 -1.42
C ALA A 29 9.56 -12.27 -2.52
N PRO A 30 10.70 -11.97 -3.18
CA PRO A 30 11.32 -12.90 -4.11
C PRO A 30 11.65 -14.24 -3.42
N PRO A 31 11.38 -15.39 -4.06
CA PRO A 31 11.79 -16.67 -3.51
C PRO A 31 13.31 -16.78 -3.51
N TRP A 32 13.83 -17.66 -2.64
CA TRP A 32 15.24 -18.02 -2.64
C TRP A 32 15.60 -18.80 -3.91
N MET A 33 16.80 -18.58 -4.44
CA MET A 33 17.28 -19.25 -5.64
C MET A 33 18.60 -20.01 -5.36
N PRO A 34 18.68 -21.32 -5.61
CA PRO A 34 19.92 -22.07 -5.48
C PRO A 34 20.94 -21.63 -6.53
N THR A 35 22.22 -21.68 -6.16
CA THR A 35 23.34 -21.34 -7.06
C THR A 35 24.05 -22.56 -7.63
N ASN A 36 23.94 -23.71 -6.97
CA ASN A 36 24.52 -24.96 -7.44
C ASN A 36 23.51 -25.74 -8.32
N ALA A 37 23.99 -26.57 -9.24
CA ALA A 37 23.11 -27.32 -10.14
C ALA A 37 22.42 -28.51 -9.46
N ASP A 38 23.08 -29.13 -8.48
CA ASP A 38 22.55 -30.31 -7.78
C ASP A 38 21.29 -29.96 -6.98
N ASP A 39 21.25 -28.81 -6.30
CA ASP A 39 20.08 -28.32 -5.57
C ASP A 39 18.96 -27.93 -6.55
N VAL A 40 19.28 -27.40 -7.73
CA VAL A 40 18.28 -27.11 -8.77
C VAL A 40 17.55 -28.40 -9.17
N TRP A 41 18.28 -29.49 -9.39
CA TRP A 41 17.67 -30.78 -9.73
C TRP A 41 16.95 -31.42 -8.54
N ALA A 42 17.54 -31.37 -7.35
CA ALA A 42 16.97 -31.93 -6.13
C ALA A 42 15.65 -31.26 -5.75
N TYR A 43 15.52 -29.95 -5.98
CA TYR A 43 14.36 -29.15 -5.62
C TYR A 43 13.55 -28.65 -6.82
N ALA A 44 13.73 -29.24 -8.01
CA ALA A 44 13.12 -28.74 -9.26
C ALA A 44 11.61 -28.53 -9.16
N GLU A 45 10.89 -29.44 -8.49
CA GLU A 45 9.44 -29.33 -8.32
C GLU A 45 9.04 -28.21 -7.34
N LEU A 46 9.79 -28.05 -6.25
CA LEU A 46 9.59 -26.95 -5.31
C LEU A 46 9.84 -25.61 -6.00
N LEU A 47 10.94 -25.49 -6.75
CA LEU A 47 11.29 -24.27 -7.48
C LEU A 47 10.24 -23.90 -8.54
N ARG A 48 9.64 -24.90 -9.23
CA ARG A 48 8.53 -24.65 -10.17
C ARG A 48 7.32 -24.08 -9.45
N ARG A 49 6.90 -24.69 -8.34
CA ARG A 49 5.76 -24.21 -7.55
C ARG A 49 6.00 -22.82 -6.96
N ASP A 50 7.21 -22.57 -6.46
CA ASP A 50 7.60 -21.27 -5.91
C ASP A 50 7.55 -20.19 -6.99
N ALA A 51 8.00 -20.48 -8.21
CA ALA A 51 7.89 -19.57 -9.33
C ALA A 51 6.42 -19.28 -9.69
N GLU A 52 5.58 -20.30 -9.83
CA GLU A 52 4.14 -20.14 -10.12
C GLU A 52 3.45 -19.29 -9.04
N THR A 53 3.75 -19.57 -7.77
CA THR A 53 3.19 -18.85 -6.63
C THR A 53 3.65 -17.39 -6.66
N TYR A 54 4.96 -17.16 -6.79
CA TYR A 54 5.53 -15.81 -6.80
C TYR A 54 4.94 -14.95 -7.90
N PHE A 55 4.88 -15.44 -9.15
CA PHE A 55 4.36 -14.65 -10.26
C PHE A 55 2.86 -14.41 -10.16
N THR A 56 2.08 -15.36 -9.64
CA THR A 56 0.66 -15.14 -9.34
C THR A 56 0.45 -14.01 -8.32
N GLU A 57 1.30 -13.96 -7.29
CA GLU A 57 1.25 -12.88 -6.28
C GLU A 57 1.74 -11.54 -6.86
N VAL A 58 2.73 -11.54 -7.76
CA VAL A 58 3.17 -10.32 -8.47
C VAL A 58 2.04 -9.75 -9.34
N GLU A 59 1.31 -10.59 -10.08
CA GLU A 59 0.16 -10.16 -10.86
C GLU A 59 -0.94 -9.55 -9.98
N ARG A 60 -1.21 -10.18 -8.82
CA ARG A 60 -2.17 -9.65 -7.85
C ARG A 60 -1.73 -8.28 -7.32
N TYR A 61 -0.44 -8.13 -7.02
CA TYR A 61 0.16 -6.87 -6.57
C TYR A 61 0.00 -5.77 -7.63
N PHE A 62 0.33 -6.04 -8.89
CA PHE A 62 0.16 -5.04 -9.97
C PHE A 62 -1.29 -4.64 -10.18
N ARG A 63 -2.21 -5.61 -10.17
CA ARG A 63 -3.65 -5.30 -10.26
C ARG A 63 -4.11 -4.39 -9.11
N CYS A 64 -3.62 -4.64 -7.90
CA CYS A 64 -3.91 -3.79 -6.77
C CYS A 64 -3.35 -2.37 -6.97
N GLN A 65 -2.08 -2.24 -7.37
CA GLN A 65 -1.44 -0.94 -7.62
C GLN A 65 -2.16 -0.14 -8.70
N ASP A 66 -2.63 -0.80 -9.75
CA ASP A 66 -3.38 -0.15 -10.83
C ASP A 66 -4.71 0.44 -10.34
N LEU A 67 -5.36 -0.20 -9.36
CA LEU A 67 -6.59 0.33 -8.76
C LEU A 67 -6.31 1.60 -7.95
N GLU A 68 -5.31 1.56 -7.06
CA GLU A 68 -4.89 2.74 -6.29
C GLU A 68 -4.47 3.88 -7.20
N ARG A 69 -3.69 3.56 -8.25
CA ARG A 69 -3.25 4.55 -9.23
C ARG A 69 -4.45 5.22 -9.87
N ARG A 70 -5.44 4.47 -10.37
CA ARG A 70 -6.65 5.06 -10.97
C ARG A 70 -7.38 6.00 -10.01
N GLU A 71 -7.54 5.58 -8.76
CA GLU A 71 -8.21 6.39 -7.73
C GLU A 71 -7.47 7.71 -7.48
N ILE A 72 -6.16 7.65 -7.24
CA ILE A 72 -5.34 8.84 -6.98
C ILE A 72 -5.26 9.75 -8.21
N PHE A 73 -5.25 9.18 -9.41
CA PHE A 73 -5.27 9.98 -10.65
C PHE A 73 -6.56 10.81 -10.77
N GLU A 74 -7.73 10.26 -10.44
CA GLU A 74 -8.97 11.04 -10.46
C GLU A 74 -9.00 12.11 -9.37
N GLN A 75 -8.51 11.81 -8.17
CA GLN A 75 -8.38 12.81 -7.10
C GLN A 75 -7.47 13.97 -7.55
N ALA A 76 -6.33 13.66 -8.16
CA ALA A 76 -5.41 14.67 -8.67
C ALA A 76 -6.02 15.51 -9.80
N ARG A 77 -6.83 14.89 -10.69
CA ARG A 77 -7.55 15.62 -11.75
C ARG A 77 -8.51 16.64 -11.16
N VAL A 78 -9.38 16.22 -10.22
CA VAL A 78 -10.34 17.12 -9.56
C VAL A 78 -9.61 18.25 -8.83
N ALA A 79 -8.57 17.92 -8.05
CA ALA A 79 -7.79 18.93 -7.35
C ALA A 79 -7.15 19.94 -8.32
N SER A 80 -6.69 19.49 -9.48
CA SER A 80 -6.09 20.35 -10.50
C SER A 80 -7.09 21.35 -11.07
N GLU A 81 -8.34 20.94 -11.31
CA GLU A 81 -9.42 21.82 -11.76
C GLU A 81 -9.76 22.89 -10.72
N ASP A 82 -9.81 22.49 -9.44
CA ASP A 82 -10.06 23.42 -8.34
C ASP A 82 -8.93 24.44 -8.19
N TYR A 83 -7.67 23.99 -8.24
CA TYR A 83 -6.51 24.90 -8.20
C TYR A 83 -6.45 25.83 -9.41
N ALA A 84 -6.83 25.37 -10.61
CA ALA A 84 -6.89 26.22 -11.79
C ALA A 84 -7.84 27.41 -11.57
N ARG A 85 -9.05 27.15 -11.04
CA ARG A 85 -10.01 28.22 -10.71
C ARG A 85 -9.48 29.20 -9.67
N VAL A 86 -8.81 28.70 -8.63
CA VAL A 86 -8.19 29.58 -7.62
C VAL A 86 -7.13 30.46 -8.24
N LEU A 87 -6.29 29.91 -9.12
CA LEU A 87 -5.22 30.67 -9.78
C LEU A 87 -5.76 31.73 -10.74
N GLU A 88 -6.85 31.44 -11.46
CA GLU A 88 -7.54 32.44 -12.29
C GLU A 88 -8.03 33.63 -11.46
N LEU A 89 -8.70 33.37 -10.33
CA LEU A 89 -9.16 34.44 -9.43
C LEU A 89 -8.01 35.27 -8.87
N LEU A 90 -6.89 34.64 -8.54
CA LEU A 90 -5.71 35.35 -8.03
C LEU A 90 -5.02 36.19 -9.10
N ASP A 91 -5.10 35.81 -10.38
CA ASP A 91 -4.61 36.63 -11.49
C ASP A 91 -5.51 37.83 -11.75
N ASP A 92 -6.83 37.66 -11.66
CA ASP A 92 -7.81 38.74 -11.83
C ASP A 92 -7.75 39.78 -10.70
N VAL A 93 -7.55 39.37 -9.44
CA VAL A 93 -7.38 40.29 -8.30
C VAL A 93 -6.10 41.12 -8.41
N ARG A 94 -5.09 40.63 -9.14
CA ARG A 94 -3.80 41.32 -9.31
C ARG A 94 -3.83 42.41 -10.38
N LYS A 95 -4.79 42.35 -11.32
CA LYS A 95 -4.97 43.36 -12.38
C LYS A 95 -5.70 44.58 -11.87
#